data_AF-A0A251RK61-F1
#
_entry.id   AF-A0A251RK61-F1
#
_cell.length_a   1.000
_cell.length_b   1.000
_cell.length_c   1.000
_cell.angle_alpha   90.00
_cell.angle_beta   90.00
_cell.angle_gamma   90.00
#
_symmetry.space_group_name_H-M   'P 1'
#
loop_
_entity.id
_entity.type
_entity.pdbx_description
1 polymer ?
#
loop_
_entity_poly.entity_id
_entity_poly.type
_entity_poly.pdbx_seq_one_letter_code
_entity_poly.pdbx_strand_id
1 'polypeptide(L)'
;MIVRTPPAKKKRATEMESPPPAGPGPLVIYEDDPPPPSLPPTDDSHHLLCTYQCRQMVKSDFIDAFSNAEKQVSDYQSRLEALNNNFCKVESERKKFLDQFLYAEQELAAAKGREQALQEQLLKEVHDSHERLTKQLQSYSELEVKLQNEMNLRMKAESSAALAEENASSLEGKLSHLSESIEREKKRLHNDLAHLKKESKLSVARITADLERMECRAHNAEKESELLQEQLDDLKEQLSECVQQKSEVEKKLSSSTLQEVKSTDDILVKHLQEELRNYDAEVREARKLKSSHENVELLKEKLLEEKSRRERVESELSKLQELQPSMKTLEDELTSWKLMLKDIPGVSCSEDIPVKFAALQKEVIDSMMKVGLANARLKQVEVSLDAAQIDKQNAETEAALAKEKVDASKSEVNRIELMLSMVTEERDKLRNVVNELKLAKNDEAGHETSNQTFLQELESSLAKKECYIKELECGLCEQKEVNSRQREEIKLLNERLNNEARRIKSLERESDRLGSEIALLESKLGHGDFSAVNTKVLRMVNTLTVDNEAKQTIEALRTELQKTKEKLQAVEELRSQSGDAGKLVDSYISEKIVQLKEQIATLEKREERL
;
A
#
# COMPACT_ATOMS: atom_id res chain seq x y z
N MET A 1 -25.76 -13.39 44.20
CA MET A 1 -25.16 -13.95 45.43
C MET A 1 -23.77 -13.36 45.62
N ILE A 2 -23.21 -13.36 46.84
CA ILE A 2 -21.96 -12.67 47.19
C ILE A 2 -20.83 -13.67 47.46
N VAL A 3 -19.79 -13.66 46.62
CA VAL A 3 -18.45 -14.23 46.88
C VAL A 3 -17.46 -13.27 46.18
N ARG A 4 -16.85 -12.25 46.80
CA ARG A 4 -15.90 -12.21 47.94
C ARG A 4 -14.58 -12.95 47.68
N THR A 5 -13.64 -12.20 47.12
CA THR A 5 -12.20 -12.49 47.05
C THR A 5 -11.56 -12.66 48.43
N PRO A 6 -10.66 -13.64 48.62
CA PRO A 6 -9.67 -13.63 49.70
C PRO A 6 -8.54 -12.60 49.43
N PRO A 7 -7.86 -12.05 50.46
CA PRO A 7 -6.96 -10.90 50.30
C PRO A 7 -5.46 -11.21 50.34
N ALA A 8 -4.65 -10.37 49.70
CA ALA A 8 -3.18 -10.36 49.85
C ALA A 8 -2.71 -9.40 50.96
N LYS A 9 -2.04 -9.93 52.00
CA LYS A 9 -1.25 -9.23 53.03
C LYS A 9 -0.14 -10.19 53.51
N LYS A 10 1.07 -9.76 53.88
CA LYS A 10 1.70 -8.42 53.92
C LYS A 10 3.23 -8.58 53.84
N LYS A 11 3.95 -7.56 53.35
CA LYS A 11 5.43 -7.50 53.47
C LYS A 11 5.85 -7.19 54.91
N ARG A 12 6.95 -7.79 55.38
CA ARG A 12 8.14 -7.05 55.86
C ARG A 12 9.38 -7.95 55.85
N ALA A 13 10.55 -7.34 55.70
CA ALA A 13 11.86 -7.97 55.85
C ALA A 13 12.48 -7.55 57.19
N THR A 14 13.44 -8.34 57.65
CA THR A 14 14.61 -7.86 58.41
C THR A 14 15.82 -8.71 57.99
N GLU A 15 17.02 -8.14 58.10
CA GLU A 15 18.30 -8.81 57.90
C GLU A 15 18.82 -9.44 59.22
N MET A 16 20.05 -9.96 59.16
CA MET A 16 21.01 -10.21 60.26
C MET A 16 21.01 -11.54 61.05
N GLU A 17 22.24 -12.01 61.23
CA GLU A 17 22.83 -12.77 62.36
C GLU A 17 22.42 -14.23 62.64
N SER A 18 23.28 -15.14 62.13
CA SER A 18 23.83 -16.27 62.91
C SER A 18 24.52 -15.77 64.19
N PRO A 19 24.63 -16.54 65.31
CA PRO A 19 24.90 -17.99 65.41
C PRO A 19 23.89 -18.66 66.42
N PRO A 20 24.13 -19.75 67.21
CA PRO A 20 25.28 -20.67 67.40
C PRO A 20 24.95 -22.19 67.29
N PRO A 21 25.94 -23.10 67.43
CA PRO A 21 25.75 -24.54 67.21
C PRO A 21 25.48 -25.36 68.49
N ALA A 22 25.04 -26.61 68.27
CA ALA A 22 25.18 -27.82 69.10
C ALA A 22 25.18 -27.68 70.64
N GLY A 23 24.06 -28.06 71.27
CA GLY A 23 23.98 -28.42 72.69
C GLY A 23 23.15 -29.71 72.87
N PRO A 24 23.57 -30.68 73.69
CA PRO A 24 22.87 -31.97 73.84
C PRO A 24 21.78 -31.93 74.92
N GLY A 25 20.67 -32.64 74.70
CA GLY A 25 19.72 -33.00 75.74
C GLY A 25 18.32 -33.36 75.24
N PRO A 26 17.51 -34.08 76.02
CA PRO A 26 17.87 -35.16 76.94
C PRO A 26 17.37 -36.52 76.44
N LEU A 27 18.05 -37.60 76.81
CA LEU A 27 17.50 -38.94 76.66
C LEU A 27 16.33 -39.10 77.64
N VAL A 28 15.13 -39.34 77.11
CA VAL A 28 13.98 -39.77 77.92
C VAL A 28 14.22 -41.24 78.29
N ILE A 29 14.69 -41.46 79.51
CA ILE A 29 14.74 -42.77 80.13
C ILE A 29 13.30 -43.19 80.41
N TYR A 30 12.88 -44.34 79.88
CA TYR A 30 11.70 -45.03 80.40
C TYR A 30 12.09 -45.64 81.74
N GLU A 31 11.30 -45.37 82.77
CA GLU A 31 11.54 -45.87 84.14
C GLU A 31 11.38 -47.40 84.20
N ASP A 32 12.13 -48.06 85.09
CA ASP A 32 11.97 -49.49 85.35
C ASP A 32 10.55 -49.79 85.88
N ASP A 33 9.94 -50.88 85.41
CA ASP A 33 8.72 -51.41 86.02
C ASP A 33 8.97 -51.76 87.51
N PRO A 34 8.05 -51.41 88.42
CA PRO A 34 8.25 -51.64 89.85
C PRO A 34 8.27 -53.16 90.16
N PRO A 35 9.18 -53.63 91.05
CA PRO A 35 9.21 -55.04 91.43
C PRO A 35 7.90 -55.43 92.13
N PRO A 36 7.33 -56.62 91.85
CA PRO A 36 6.07 -57.04 92.44
C PRO A 36 6.19 -57.18 93.97
N PRO A 37 5.14 -56.81 94.72
CA PRO A 37 5.22 -56.70 96.18
C PRO A 37 5.44 -58.06 96.86
N SER A 38 6.36 -58.09 97.82
CA SER A 38 6.61 -59.24 98.69
C SER A 38 5.40 -59.50 99.60
N LEU A 39 4.70 -60.61 99.40
CA LEU A 39 3.63 -61.07 100.28
C LEU A 39 4.18 -61.89 101.47
N PRO A 40 3.67 -61.71 102.70
CA PRO A 40 4.08 -62.50 103.86
C PRO A 40 3.64 -63.98 103.78
N PRO A 41 4.20 -64.87 104.61
CA PRO A 41 3.91 -66.30 104.54
C PRO A 41 2.50 -66.65 105.01
N THR A 42 1.94 -67.71 104.43
CA THR A 42 0.77 -68.40 104.98
C THR A 42 1.00 -69.90 104.85
N ASP A 43 1.41 -70.54 105.94
CA ASP A 43 1.15 -71.97 106.10
C ASP A 43 -0.37 -72.14 106.19
N ASP A 44 -0.98 -72.81 105.22
CA ASP A 44 -1.48 -74.17 105.47
C ASP A 44 -1.95 -74.88 104.19
N SER A 45 -2.06 -76.22 104.28
CA SER A 45 -2.84 -77.16 103.43
C SER A 45 -3.38 -76.64 102.07
N HIS A 46 -2.93 -77.14 100.90
CA HIS A 46 -2.93 -78.57 100.57
C HIS A 46 -1.78 -78.98 99.64
N HIS A 47 -1.18 -80.14 99.92
CA HIS A 47 -0.21 -80.79 99.03
C HIS A 47 -0.90 -81.53 97.86
N LEU A 48 -1.53 -80.76 96.96
CA LEU A 48 -1.95 -81.24 95.63
C LEU A 48 -0.69 -81.49 94.77
N LEU A 49 0.01 -82.58 95.09
CA LEU A 49 1.20 -83.04 94.38
C LEU A 49 0.83 -83.42 92.94
N CYS A 50 0.89 -82.44 92.05
CA CYS A 50 0.80 -82.62 90.61
C CYS A 50 1.70 -83.80 90.19
N THR A 51 1.18 -84.74 89.41
CA THR A 51 1.91 -85.98 89.12
C THR A 51 3.25 -85.67 88.44
N TYR A 52 4.21 -86.61 88.50
CA TYR A 52 5.48 -86.45 87.79
C TYR A 52 5.25 -86.11 86.30
N GLN A 53 4.24 -86.74 85.69
CA GLN A 53 3.84 -86.50 84.31
C GLN A 53 3.34 -85.06 84.08
N CYS A 54 2.48 -84.50 84.95
CA CYS A 54 2.07 -83.10 84.83
C CYS A 54 3.25 -82.13 85.00
N ARG A 55 4.21 -82.44 85.88
CA ARG A 55 5.43 -81.63 86.05
C ARG A 55 6.39 -81.73 84.86
N GLN A 56 6.47 -82.87 84.17
CA GLN A 56 7.22 -82.94 82.91
C GLN A 56 6.47 -82.25 81.77
N MET A 57 5.14 -82.33 81.70
CA MET A 57 4.32 -81.65 80.69
C MET A 57 4.49 -80.12 80.78
N VAL A 58 4.27 -79.52 81.95
CA VAL A 58 4.51 -78.07 82.14
C VAL A 58 5.96 -77.68 81.84
N LYS A 59 6.93 -78.60 82.05
CA LYS A 59 8.33 -78.37 81.70
C LYS A 59 8.60 -78.47 80.18
N SER A 60 7.98 -79.41 79.46
CA SER A 60 8.07 -79.45 77.98
C SER A 60 7.39 -78.23 77.38
N ASP A 61 6.18 -77.91 77.82
CA ASP A 61 5.40 -76.77 77.34
C ASP A 61 6.18 -75.45 77.54
N PHE A 62 6.89 -75.31 78.68
CA PHE A 62 7.78 -74.17 78.94
C PHE A 62 9.03 -74.16 78.05
N ILE A 63 9.67 -75.31 77.81
CA ILE A 63 10.85 -75.42 76.93
C ILE A 63 10.48 -75.17 75.47
N ASP A 64 9.34 -75.67 75.01
CA ASP A 64 8.81 -75.44 73.66
C ASP A 64 8.37 -73.98 73.48
N ALA A 65 7.72 -73.37 74.48
CA ALA A 65 7.43 -71.94 74.50
C ALA A 65 8.72 -71.09 74.45
N PHE A 66 9.74 -71.45 75.24
CA PHE A 66 11.03 -70.76 75.24
C PHE A 66 11.76 -70.89 73.89
N SER A 67 11.83 -72.10 73.34
CA SER A 67 12.45 -72.36 72.03
C SER A 67 11.70 -71.70 70.87
N ASN A 68 10.38 -71.49 71.01
CA ASN A 68 9.59 -70.75 70.03
C ASN A 68 9.76 -69.22 70.21
N ALA A 69 9.94 -68.73 71.44
CA ALA A 69 10.31 -67.33 71.69
C ALA A 69 11.72 -67.01 71.17
N GLU A 70 12.68 -67.91 71.36
CA GLU A 70 14.05 -67.79 70.84
C GLU A 70 14.09 -67.74 69.30
N LYS A 71 13.31 -68.61 68.63
CA LYS A 71 13.08 -68.52 67.17
C LYS A 71 12.46 -67.18 66.77
N GLN A 72 11.44 -66.70 67.48
CA GLN A 72 10.82 -65.40 67.17
C GLN A 72 11.82 -64.24 67.34
N VAL A 73 12.66 -64.25 68.38
CA VAL A 73 13.74 -63.26 68.55
C VAL A 73 14.73 -63.32 67.38
N SER A 74 15.13 -64.51 66.93
CA SER A 74 16.01 -64.69 65.77
C SER A 74 15.36 -64.22 64.45
N ASP A 75 14.07 -64.49 64.25
CA ASP A 75 13.28 -63.99 63.12
C ASP A 75 13.18 -62.45 63.15
N TYR A 76 12.89 -61.85 64.31
CA TYR A 76 12.80 -60.40 64.46
C TYR A 76 14.15 -59.72 64.26
N GLN A 77 15.25 -60.29 64.76
CA GLN A 77 16.61 -59.80 64.51
C GLN A 77 16.92 -59.87 63.00
N SER A 78 16.68 -61.00 62.36
CA SER A 78 16.90 -61.17 60.91
C SER A 78 16.09 -60.18 60.07
N ARG A 79 14.83 -59.91 60.46
CA ARG A 79 13.97 -58.89 59.83
C ARG A 79 14.49 -57.47 60.06
N LEU A 80 15.01 -57.16 61.25
CA LEU A 80 15.58 -55.86 61.59
C LEU A 80 16.87 -55.60 60.81
N GLU A 81 17.75 -56.60 60.71
CA GLU A 81 18.96 -56.53 59.89
C GLU A 81 18.63 -56.36 58.40
N ALA A 82 17.64 -57.09 57.88
CA ALA A 82 17.17 -56.92 56.50
C ALA A 82 16.57 -55.51 56.26
N LEU A 83 15.78 -54.99 57.19
CA LEU A 83 15.20 -53.65 57.13
C LEU A 83 16.28 -52.55 57.18
N ASN A 84 17.27 -52.69 58.06
CA ASN A 84 18.41 -51.77 58.17
C ASN A 84 19.24 -51.75 56.87
N ASN A 85 19.55 -52.93 56.31
CA ASN A 85 20.24 -53.04 55.03
C ASN A 85 19.46 -52.37 53.88
N ASN A 86 18.13 -52.47 53.88
CA ASN A 86 17.29 -51.79 52.89
C ASN A 86 17.22 -50.27 53.13
N PHE A 87 17.20 -49.80 54.38
CA PHE A 87 17.29 -48.38 54.72
C PHE A 87 18.61 -47.76 54.22
N CYS A 88 19.75 -48.44 54.41
CA CYS A 88 21.04 -47.99 53.90
C CYS A 88 21.07 -47.89 52.35
N LYS A 89 20.43 -48.82 51.63
CA LYS A 89 20.29 -48.74 50.16
C LYS A 89 19.48 -47.51 49.76
N VAL A 90 18.28 -47.33 50.34
CA VAL A 90 17.37 -46.22 50.06
C VAL A 90 18.02 -44.87 50.39
N GLU A 91 18.80 -44.76 51.47
CA GLU A 91 19.54 -43.52 51.73
C GLU A 91 20.66 -43.27 50.70
N SER A 92 21.36 -44.32 50.25
CA SER A 92 22.36 -44.19 49.18
C SER A 92 21.73 -43.72 47.85
N GLU A 93 20.50 -44.16 47.57
CA GLU A 93 19.72 -43.74 46.41
C GLU A 93 19.21 -42.31 46.57
N ARG A 94 18.68 -41.93 47.74
CA ARG A 94 18.30 -40.55 48.07
C ARG A 94 19.47 -39.57 47.87
N LYS A 95 20.68 -39.97 48.26
CA LYS A 95 21.92 -39.18 48.04
C LYS A 95 22.21 -39.03 46.55
N LYS A 96 22.26 -40.12 45.77
CA LYS A 96 22.44 -40.07 44.30
C LYS A 96 21.41 -39.19 43.58
N PHE A 97 20.12 -39.28 43.95
CA PHE A 97 19.08 -38.44 43.35
C PHE A 97 19.20 -36.96 43.73
N LEU A 98 19.66 -36.65 44.95
CA LEU A 98 19.96 -35.27 45.36
C LEU A 98 21.15 -34.70 44.57
N ASP A 99 22.22 -35.48 44.40
CA ASP A 99 23.40 -35.07 43.61
C ASP A 99 23.02 -34.82 42.14
N GLN A 100 22.20 -35.70 41.55
CA GLN A 100 21.66 -35.53 40.19
C GLN A 100 20.76 -34.31 40.06
N PHE A 101 19.91 -34.03 41.05
CA PHE A 101 19.05 -32.85 41.07
C PHE A 101 19.87 -31.56 41.12
N LEU A 102 20.87 -31.48 42.00
CA LEU A 102 21.75 -30.31 42.12
C LEU A 102 22.56 -30.06 40.84
N TYR A 103 23.05 -31.11 40.17
CA TYR A 103 23.71 -30.97 38.88
C TYR A 103 22.75 -30.46 37.78
N ALA A 104 21.52 -30.99 37.72
CA ALA A 104 20.50 -30.52 36.77
C ALA A 104 20.07 -29.06 37.04
N GLU A 105 20.00 -28.63 38.30
CA GLU A 105 19.73 -27.24 38.67
C GLU A 105 20.89 -26.31 38.26
N GLN A 106 22.14 -26.75 38.42
CA GLN A 106 23.32 -26.00 37.97
C GLN A 106 23.37 -25.84 36.44
N GLU A 107 23.10 -26.91 35.68
CA GLU A 107 23.04 -26.83 34.21
C GLU A 107 21.86 -25.98 33.72
N LEU A 108 20.71 -26.02 34.43
CA LEU A 108 19.57 -25.15 34.13
C LEU A 108 19.90 -23.67 34.39
N ALA A 109 20.64 -23.35 35.46
CA ALA A 109 21.12 -22.01 35.73
C ALA A 109 22.13 -21.54 34.66
N ALA A 110 23.06 -22.41 34.27
CA ALA A 110 24.01 -22.13 33.19
C ALA A 110 23.33 -21.95 31.82
N ALA A 111 22.29 -22.73 31.53
CA ALA A 111 21.47 -22.58 30.32
C ALA A 111 20.74 -21.24 30.29
N LYS A 112 20.09 -20.83 31.39
CA LYS A 112 19.44 -19.52 31.51
C LYS A 112 20.43 -18.35 31.36
N GLY A 113 21.64 -18.46 31.91
CA GLY A 113 22.69 -17.46 31.72
C GLY A 113 23.14 -17.34 30.26
N ARG A 114 23.27 -18.47 29.55
CA ARG A 114 23.55 -18.47 28.09
C ARG A 114 22.39 -17.86 27.29
N GLU A 115 21.16 -18.17 27.66
CA GLU A 115 19.95 -17.61 27.02
C GLU A 115 19.87 -16.09 27.21
N GLN A 116 20.09 -15.58 28.43
CA GLN A 116 20.10 -14.15 28.73
C GLN A 116 21.18 -13.40 27.93
N ALA A 117 22.42 -13.92 27.87
CA ALA A 117 23.48 -13.33 27.08
C ALA A 117 23.14 -13.25 25.57
N LEU A 118 22.46 -14.27 25.03
CA LEU A 118 21.98 -14.27 23.64
C LEU A 118 20.83 -13.28 23.41
N GLN A 119 19.91 -13.14 24.38
CA GLN A 119 18.83 -12.14 24.33
C GLN A 119 19.40 -10.71 24.38
N GLU A 120 20.37 -10.43 25.26
CA GLU A 120 21.06 -9.14 25.33
C GLU A 120 21.84 -8.81 24.05
N GLN A 121 22.55 -9.80 23.48
CA GLN A 121 23.26 -9.63 22.21
C GLN A 121 22.29 -9.32 21.06
N LEU A 122 21.17 -10.04 20.96
CA LEU A 122 20.15 -9.83 19.92
C LEU A 122 19.49 -8.45 20.05
N LEU A 123 19.13 -8.04 21.27
CA LEU A 123 18.58 -6.71 21.54
C LEU A 123 19.56 -5.61 21.13
N LYS A 124 20.86 -5.80 21.40
CA LYS A 124 21.90 -4.86 20.96
C LYS A 124 22.04 -4.82 19.44
N GLU A 125 22.06 -5.96 18.74
CA GLU A 125 22.17 -5.97 17.27
C GLU A 125 20.94 -5.33 16.59
N VAL A 126 19.75 -5.55 17.14
CA VAL A 126 18.51 -4.86 16.72
C VAL A 126 18.62 -3.35 16.95
N HIS A 127 19.16 -2.90 18.08
CA HIS A 127 19.39 -1.48 18.36
C HIS A 127 20.43 -0.86 17.42
N ASP A 128 21.61 -1.48 17.29
CA ASP A 128 22.72 -1.04 16.44
C ASP A 128 22.35 -1.04 14.95
N SER A 129 21.42 -1.90 14.50
CA SER A 129 20.86 -1.86 13.13
C SER A 129 19.79 -0.80 12.96
N HIS A 130 18.89 -0.61 13.94
CA HIS A 130 17.89 0.45 13.93
C HIS A 130 18.51 1.86 13.95
N GLU A 131 19.57 2.08 14.75
CA GLU A 131 20.34 3.33 14.72
C GLU A 131 20.95 3.60 13.33
N ARG A 132 21.57 2.58 12.71
CA ARG A 132 22.17 2.72 11.37
C ARG A 132 21.12 3.07 10.32
N LEU A 133 19.96 2.40 10.34
CA LEU A 133 18.84 2.71 9.46
C LEU A 133 18.33 4.15 9.67
N THR A 134 18.20 4.58 10.92
CA THR A 134 17.75 5.94 11.28
C THR A 134 18.72 7.01 10.78
N LYS A 135 20.03 6.79 10.95
CA LYS A 135 21.10 7.68 10.45
C LYS A 135 21.12 7.72 8.91
N GLN A 136 20.85 6.60 8.24
CA GLN A 136 20.67 6.56 6.78
C GLN A 136 19.44 7.34 6.32
N LEU A 137 18.27 7.15 6.94
CA LEU A 137 17.04 7.88 6.63
C LEU A 137 17.22 9.40 6.82
N GLN A 138 17.89 9.83 7.89
CA GLN A 138 18.27 11.23 8.09
C GLN A 138 19.13 11.75 6.94
N SER A 139 20.19 11.01 6.55
CA SER A 139 21.05 11.41 5.43
C SER A 139 20.32 11.48 4.08
N TYR A 140 19.33 10.61 3.83
CA TYR A 140 18.49 10.69 2.64
C TYR A 140 17.59 11.94 2.66
N SER A 141 16.96 12.27 3.80
CA SER A 141 16.14 13.48 3.90
C SER A 141 16.96 14.77 3.72
N GLU A 142 18.22 14.80 4.18
CA GLU A 142 19.13 15.90 3.89
C GLU A 142 19.48 16.01 2.40
N LEU A 143 19.68 14.89 1.71
CA LEU A 143 19.99 14.85 0.28
C LEU A 143 18.78 15.25 -0.57
N GLU A 144 17.57 14.86 -0.16
CA GLU A 144 16.31 15.27 -0.79
C GLU A 144 16.10 16.79 -0.68
N VAL A 145 16.32 17.38 0.50
CA VAL A 145 16.30 18.84 0.69
C VAL A 145 17.38 19.54 -0.15
N LYS A 146 18.59 18.97 -0.27
CA LYS A 146 19.66 19.51 -1.13
C LYS A 146 19.26 19.44 -2.62
N LEU A 147 18.70 18.33 -3.08
CA LEU A 147 18.20 18.14 -4.45
C LEU A 147 17.09 19.14 -4.79
N GLN A 148 16.13 19.35 -3.88
CA GLN A 148 15.05 20.31 -4.07
C GLN A 148 15.57 21.76 -4.10
N ASN A 149 16.62 22.08 -3.34
CA ASN A 149 17.28 23.38 -3.42
C ASN A 149 18.01 23.58 -4.75
N GLU A 150 18.75 22.58 -5.25
CA GLU A 150 19.39 22.63 -6.57
C GLU A 150 18.36 22.75 -7.71
N MET A 151 17.24 22.02 -7.64
CA MET A 151 16.14 22.16 -8.61
C MET A 151 15.54 23.57 -8.59
N ASN A 152 15.35 24.17 -7.41
CA ASN A 152 14.88 25.54 -7.27
C ASN A 152 15.90 26.59 -7.77
N LEU A 153 17.20 26.36 -7.61
CA LEU A 153 18.26 27.22 -8.16
C LEU A 153 18.32 27.10 -9.69
N ARG A 154 18.24 25.87 -10.22
CA ARG A 154 18.19 25.59 -11.66
C ARG A 154 16.98 26.24 -12.33
N MET A 155 15.78 26.10 -11.78
CA MET A 155 14.58 26.75 -12.31
C MET A 155 14.70 28.29 -12.37
N LYS A 156 15.40 28.90 -11.40
CA LYS A 156 15.69 30.36 -11.41
C LYS A 156 16.74 30.72 -12.46
N ALA A 157 17.80 29.92 -12.60
CA ALA A 157 18.80 30.10 -13.66
C ALA A 157 18.18 29.97 -15.06
N GLU A 158 17.35 28.96 -15.30
CA GLU A 158 16.66 28.74 -16.58
C GLU A 158 15.65 29.87 -16.88
N SER A 159 14.89 30.37 -15.88
CA SER A 159 13.98 31.50 -16.11
C SER A 159 14.70 32.82 -16.37
N SER A 160 15.84 33.07 -15.71
CA SER A 160 16.67 34.25 -16.00
C SER A 160 17.41 34.17 -17.34
N ALA A 161 17.80 32.96 -17.78
CA ALA A 161 18.37 32.74 -19.11
C ALA A 161 17.34 32.99 -20.21
N ALA A 162 16.13 32.44 -20.09
CA ALA A 162 15.03 32.68 -21.03
C ALA A 162 14.65 34.17 -21.13
N LEU A 163 14.59 34.87 -19.98
CA LEU A 163 14.34 36.32 -19.97
C LEU A 163 15.50 37.12 -20.60
N ALA A 164 16.75 36.68 -20.46
CA ALA A 164 17.88 37.30 -21.15
C ALA A 164 17.84 37.06 -22.67
N GLU A 165 17.43 35.86 -23.10
CA GLU A 165 17.27 35.49 -24.51
C GLU A 165 16.13 36.24 -25.20
N GLU A 166 14.97 36.40 -24.53
CA GLU A 166 13.86 37.23 -25.02
C GLU A 166 14.29 38.70 -25.17
N ASN A 167 15.00 39.24 -24.17
CA ASN A 167 15.52 40.61 -24.23
C ASN A 167 16.57 40.79 -25.34
N ALA A 168 17.45 39.81 -25.55
CA ALA A 168 18.42 39.81 -26.66
C ALA A 168 17.70 39.80 -28.01
N SER A 169 16.73 38.90 -28.22
CA SER A 169 15.91 38.82 -29.43
C SER A 169 15.12 40.12 -29.68
N SER A 170 14.59 40.74 -28.61
CA SER A 170 13.89 42.03 -28.69
C SER A 170 14.81 43.17 -29.11
N LEU A 171 16.07 43.18 -28.65
CA LEU A 171 17.09 44.16 -29.02
C LEU A 171 17.60 43.92 -30.45
N GLU A 172 17.79 42.67 -30.86
CA GLU A 172 18.19 42.29 -32.23
C GLU A 172 17.11 42.68 -33.25
N GLY A 173 15.83 42.46 -32.96
CA GLY A 173 14.72 42.93 -33.79
C GLY A 173 14.69 44.46 -33.92
N LYS A 174 14.91 45.19 -32.81
CA LYS A 174 15.03 46.67 -32.83
C LYS A 174 16.22 47.15 -33.64
N LEU A 175 17.39 46.52 -33.49
CA LEU A 175 18.60 46.82 -34.26
C LEU A 175 18.41 46.55 -35.75
N SER A 176 17.77 45.43 -36.10
CA SER A 176 17.46 45.07 -37.49
C SER A 176 16.54 46.12 -38.14
N HIS A 177 15.44 46.50 -37.47
CA HIS A 177 14.53 47.54 -37.98
C HIS A 177 15.22 48.91 -38.11
N LEU A 178 16.06 49.31 -37.14
CA LEU A 178 16.85 50.55 -37.23
C LEU A 178 17.86 50.51 -38.38
N SER A 179 18.57 49.39 -38.56
CA SER A 179 19.53 49.17 -39.65
C SER A 179 18.85 49.28 -41.02
N GLU A 180 17.70 48.62 -41.21
CA GLU A 180 16.89 48.80 -42.41
C GLU A 180 16.44 50.24 -42.62
N SER A 181 15.99 50.92 -41.55
CA SER A 181 15.52 52.31 -41.66
C SER A 181 16.64 53.26 -42.08
N ILE A 182 17.84 53.09 -41.52
CA ILE A 182 19.04 53.83 -41.89
C ILE A 182 19.45 53.54 -43.34
N GLU A 183 19.41 52.27 -43.78
CA GLU A 183 19.74 51.92 -45.17
C GLU A 183 18.67 52.42 -46.18
N ARG A 184 17.38 52.42 -45.79
CA ARG A 184 16.30 53.06 -46.56
C ARG A 184 16.50 54.58 -46.68
N GLU A 185 16.90 55.24 -45.60
CA GLU A 185 17.18 56.68 -45.55
C GLU A 185 18.41 57.08 -46.35
N LYS A 186 19.52 56.37 -46.17
CA LYS A 186 20.76 56.50 -46.95
C LYS A 186 20.49 56.37 -48.46
N LYS A 187 19.59 55.48 -48.87
CA LYS A 187 19.15 55.35 -50.28
C LYS A 187 18.34 56.56 -50.76
N ARG A 188 17.44 57.13 -49.94
CA ARG A 188 16.74 58.40 -50.26
C ARG A 188 17.75 59.54 -50.44
N LEU A 189 18.57 59.80 -49.43
CA LEU A 189 19.57 60.88 -49.45
C LEU A 189 20.55 60.76 -50.62
N HIS A 190 20.94 59.53 -51.01
CA HIS A 190 21.78 59.31 -52.19
C HIS A 190 21.06 59.66 -53.50
N ASN A 191 19.77 59.32 -53.63
CA ASN A 191 18.95 59.71 -54.77
C ASN A 191 18.73 61.22 -54.83
N ASP A 192 18.48 61.87 -53.69
CA ASP A 192 18.27 63.32 -53.59
C ASP A 192 19.55 64.08 -53.97
N LEU A 193 20.71 63.65 -53.47
CA LEU A 193 22.02 64.17 -53.89
C LEU A 193 22.27 63.95 -55.40
N ALA A 194 21.86 62.81 -55.95
CA ALA A 194 21.98 62.54 -57.38
C ALA A 194 21.01 63.40 -58.23
N HIS A 195 19.84 63.77 -57.69
CA HIS A 195 18.89 64.69 -58.31
C HIS A 195 19.42 66.12 -58.31
N LEU A 196 19.77 66.66 -57.12
CA LEU A 196 20.34 67.99 -56.95
C LEU A 196 21.62 68.19 -57.77
N LYS A 197 22.45 67.15 -57.93
CA LYS A 197 23.64 67.18 -58.79
C LYS A 197 23.33 67.21 -60.29
N LYS A 198 22.16 66.73 -60.73
CA LYS A 198 21.66 66.91 -62.10
C LYS A 198 21.05 68.30 -62.29
N GLU A 199 20.20 68.74 -61.37
CA GLU A 199 19.58 70.08 -61.42
C GLU A 199 20.62 71.19 -61.36
N SER A 200 21.61 71.09 -60.48
CA SER A 200 22.75 72.02 -60.41
C SER A 200 23.49 72.10 -61.74
N LYS A 201 23.78 70.97 -62.40
CA LYS A 201 24.40 70.95 -63.74
C LYS A 201 23.51 71.61 -64.80
N LEU A 202 22.20 71.34 -64.79
CA LEU A 202 21.24 71.95 -65.73
C LEU A 202 21.09 73.46 -65.48
N SER A 203 21.13 73.90 -64.22
CA SER A 203 21.10 75.31 -63.84
C SER A 203 22.37 76.04 -64.27
N VAL A 204 23.55 75.46 -64.03
CA VAL A 204 24.83 76.02 -64.51
C VAL A 204 24.84 76.10 -66.03
N ALA A 205 24.46 75.03 -66.75
CA ALA A 205 24.38 75.04 -68.21
C ALA A 205 23.40 76.09 -68.76
N ARG A 206 22.26 76.32 -68.08
CA ARG A 206 21.33 77.40 -68.42
C ARG A 206 21.96 78.77 -68.21
N ILE A 207 22.57 79.01 -67.05
CA ILE A 207 23.23 80.29 -66.71
C ILE A 207 24.36 80.59 -67.70
N THR A 208 25.18 79.60 -68.07
CA THR A 208 26.20 79.73 -69.12
C THR A 208 25.58 80.11 -70.46
N ALA A 209 24.52 79.42 -70.90
CA ALA A 209 23.86 79.72 -72.16
C ALA A 209 23.05 81.04 -72.16
N ASP A 210 22.64 81.56 -70.99
CA ASP A 210 22.10 82.92 -70.81
C ASP A 210 23.23 83.96 -70.88
N LEU A 211 24.37 83.69 -70.26
CA LEU A 211 25.55 84.54 -70.25
C LEU A 211 26.16 84.69 -71.65
N GLU A 212 26.38 83.60 -72.38
CA GLU A 212 26.83 83.60 -73.79
C GLU A 212 25.90 84.46 -74.68
N ARG A 213 24.58 84.36 -74.47
CA ARG A 213 23.59 85.19 -75.19
C ARG A 213 23.65 86.66 -74.80
N MET A 214 24.00 86.99 -73.56
CA MET A 214 24.18 88.37 -73.10
C MET A 214 25.52 88.96 -73.57
N GLU A 215 26.59 88.16 -73.62
CA GLU A 215 27.88 88.56 -74.22
C GLU A 215 27.73 88.87 -75.72
N CYS A 216 27.06 87.99 -76.48
CA CYS A 216 26.76 88.25 -77.89
C CYS A 216 25.91 89.52 -78.09
N ARG A 217 24.96 89.81 -77.20
CA ARG A 217 24.16 91.04 -77.25
C ARG A 217 24.99 92.28 -76.90
N ALA A 218 25.83 92.20 -75.86
CA ALA A 218 26.70 93.29 -75.46
C ALA A 218 27.69 93.64 -76.57
N HIS A 219 28.34 92.64 -77.17
CA HIS A 219 29.29 92.84 -78.26
C HIS A 219 28.64 93.32 -79.57
N ASN A 220 27.39 92.96 -79.84
CA ASN A 220 26.63 93.56 -80.94
C ASN A 220 26.26 95.02 -80.64
N ALA A 221 25.81 95.34 -79.43
CA ALA A 221 25.47 96.71 -79.02
C ALA A 221 26.71 97.62 -78.93
N GLU A 222 27.88 97.06 -78.58
CA GLU A 222 29.19 97.69 -78.66
C GLU A 222 29.51 98.09 -80.10
N LYS A 223 29.41 97.16 -81.07
CA LYS A 223 29.59 97.43 -82.50
C LYS A 223 28.56 98.39 -83.09
N GLU A 224 27.30 98.29 -82.66
CA GLU A 224 26.26 99.26 -83.05
C GLU A 224 26.59 100.66 -82.48
N SER A 225 27.14 100.75 -81.27
CA SER A 225 27.61 102.02 -80.70
C SER A 225 28.89 102.55 -81.35
N GLU A 226 29.81 101.69 -81.80
CA GLU A 226 30.98 102.08 -82.59
C GLU A 226 30.53 102.67 -83.93
N LEU A 227 29.65 101.98 -84.66
CA LEU A 227 29.08 102.44 -85.93
C LEU A 227 28.24 103.72 -85.77
N LEU A 228 27.47 103.85 -84.68
CA LEU A 228 26.73 105.09 -84.37
C LEU A 228 27.67 106.23 -83.95
N GLN A 229 28.84 105.94 -83.37
CA GLN A 229 29.85 106.94 -83.05
C GLN A 229 30.55 107.42 -84.34
N GLU A 230 30.91 106.51 -85.25
CA GLU A 230 31.38 106.87 -86.61
C GLU A 230 30.36 107.76 -87.32
N GLN A 231 29.08 107.34 -87.37
CA GLN A 231 28.00 108.15 -87.95
C GLN A 231 27.80 109.49 -87.23
N LEU A 232 28.03 109.57 -85.92
CA LEU A 232 27.94 110.83 -85.18
C LEU A 232 29.14 111.76 -85.43
N ASP A 233 30.31 111.23 -85.77
CA ASP A 233 31.48 112.03 -86.14
C ASP A 233 31.39 112.49 -87.60
N ASP A 234 30.93 111.63 -88.53
CA ASP A 234 30.49 112.03 -89.88
C ASP A 234 29.43 113.14 -89.82
N LEU A 235 28.40 112.97 -88.97
CA LEU A 235 27.36 113.97 -88.78
C LEU A 235 27.86 115.23 -88.06
N LYS A 236 28.94 115.19 -87.28
CA LYS A 236 29.58 116.41 -86.74
C LYS A 236 30.35 117.15 -87.83
N GLU A 237 31.02 116.45 -88.73
CA GLU A 237 31.69 117.07 -89.88
C GLU A 237 30.65 117.74 -90.80
N GLN A 238 29.61 117.00 -91.21
CA GLN A 238 28.45 117.54 -91.95
C GLN A 238 27.73 118.66 -91.19
N LEU A 239 27.59 118.57 -89.86
CA LEU A 239 27.01 119.65 -89.05
C LEU A 239 27.95 120.85 -88.95
N SER A 240 29.28 120.68 -89.04
CA SER A 240 30.21 121.82 -89.06
C SER A 240 30.12 122.58 -90.38
N GLU A 241 30.06 121.89 -91.52
CA GLU A 241 29.75 122.47 -92.83
C GLU A 241 28.36 123.11 -92.83
N CYS A 242 27.35 122.40 -92.31
CA CYS A 242 25.98 122.89 -92.24
C CYS A 242 25.81 124.03 -91.23
N VAL A 243 26.65 124.16 -90.20
CA VAL A 243 26.69 125.33 -89.30
C VAL A 243 27.37 126.52 -89.96
N GLN A 244 28.41 126.31 -90.80
CA GLN A 244 28.91 127.34 -91.70
C GLN A 244 27.79 127.83 -92.63
N GLN A 245 27.13 126.94 -93.37
CA GLN A 245 26.01 127.29 -94.27
C GLN A 245 24.82 127.91 -93.51
N LYS A 246 24.51 127.43 -92.30
CA LYS A 246 23.44 127.96 -91.44
C LYS A 246 23.79 129.34 -90.87
N SER A 247 25.06 129.67 -90.65
CA SER A 247 25.49 131.03 -90.30
C SER A 247 25.24 132.04 -91.43
N GLU A 248 25.22 131.57 -92.69
CA GLU A 248 24.82 132.38 -93.85
C GLU A 248 23.29 132.50 -94.00
N VAL A 249 22.54 131.48 -93.53
CA VAL A 249 21.08 131.34 -93.73
C VAL A 249 20.23 131.81 -92.52
N GLU A 250 20.78 131.91 -91.31
CA GLU A 250 20.08 132.39 -90.09
C GLU A 250 19.84 133.92 -90.06
N LYS A 251 19.19 134.40 -91.10
CA LYS A 251 18.69 135.78 -91.24
C LYS A 251 17.17 135.90 -91.22
N LYS A 252 16.38 134.79 -91.17
CA LYS A 252 14.89 134.79 -91.30
C LYS A 252 14.12 133.65 -90.54
N LEU A 253 13.64 133.95 -89.32
CA LEU A 253 12.46 133.47 -88.51
C LEU A 253 11.67 132.13 -88.71
N SER A 254 11.43 131.41 -87.58
CA SER A 254 10.18 131.02 -86.82
C SER A 254 8.75 130.88 -87.43
N SER A 255 7.72 130.18 -86.84
CA SER A 255 7.56 129.06 -85.85
C SER A 255 6.04 128.70 -85.55
N SER A 256 5.75 127.66 -84.72
CA SER A 256 4.51 127.39 -83.87
C SER A 256 3.24 126.66 -84.46
N THR A 257 2.17 126.19 -83.75
CA THR A 257 1.89 125.40 -82.47
C THR A 257 0.33 125.07 -82.36
N LEU A 258 -0.16 124.20 -81.41
CA LEU A 258 -1.58 123.92 -80.95
C LEU A 258 -2.40 122.87 -81.79
N GLN A 259 -3.56 122.23 -81.44
CA GLN A 259 -4.52 122.04 -80.28
C GLN A 259 -5.41 120.75 -80.56
N GLU A 260 -6.40 120.17 -79.82
CA GLU A 260 -7.07 120.32 -78.49
C GLU A 260 -7.69 118.96 -77.93
N VAL A 261 -9.00 118.87 -77.55
CA VAL A 261 -9.66 117.89 -76.60
C VAL A 261 -11.19 117.75 -76.85
N LYS A 262 -11.92 116.68 -76.38
CA LYS A 262 -13.35 116.60 -75.87
C LYS A 262 -14.01 115.19 -76.02
N SER A 263 -15.13 114.76 -75.38
CA SER A 263 -16.05 115.29 -74.32
C SER A 263 -16.91 114.16 -73.66
N THR A 264 -17.93 114.52 -72.85
CA THR A 264 -18.77 113.68 -71.97
C THR A 264 -20.09 113.16 -72.57
N ASP A 265 -20.45 111.90 -72.31
CA ASP A 265 -21.82 111.34 -72.54
C ASP A 265 -22.19 110.19 -71.54
N ASP A 266 -21.39 110.03 -70.48
CA ASP A 266 -21.07 108.70 -69.89
C ASP A 266 -21.59 108.52 -68.44
N ILE A 267 -22.87 108.86 -68.19
CA ILE A 267 -23.44 108.87 -66.82
C ILE A 267 -24.71 108.02 -66.67
N LEU A 268 -25.77 108.27 -67.44
CA LEU A 268 -27.07 107.59 -67.25
C LEU A 268 -26.96 106.05 -67.42
N VAL A 269 -26.15 105.61 -68.38
CA VAL A 269 -25.88 104.19 -68.66
C VAL A 269 -25.33 103.46 -67.43
N LYS A 270 -24.52 104.12 -66.60
CA LYS A 270 -23.88 103.49 -65.43
C LYS A 270 -24.86 103.15 -64.32
N HIS A 271 -25.93 103.93 -64.15
CA HIS A 271 -26.87 103.73 -63.04
C HIS A 271 -27.77 102.50 -63.24
N LEU A 272 -28.31 102.31 -64.44
CA LEU A 272 -29.08 101.10 -64.79
C LEU A 272 -28.22 99.83 -64.79
N GLN A 273 -26.91 99.96 -65.09
CA GLN A 273 -25.96 98.86 -64.91
C GLN A 273 -25.71 98.53 -63.43
N GLU A 274 -25.89 99.47 -62.49
CA GLU A 274 -25.67 99.26 -61.05
C GLU A 274 -26.81 98.44 -60.41
N GLU A 275 -28.07 98.74 -60.75
CA GLU A 275 -29.21 97.96 -60.27
C GLU A 275 -29.16 96.50 -60.76
N LEU A 276 -28.80 96.29 -62.03
CA LEU A 276 -28.57 94.95 -62.58
C LEU A 276 -27.43 94.20 -61.86
N ARG A 277 -26.31 94.89 -61.54
CA ARG A 277 -25.22 94.32 -60.74
C ARG A 277 -25.66 93.89 -59.34
N ASN A 278 -26.58 94.63 -58.72
CA ASN A 278 -27.11 94.35 -57.39
C ASN A 278 -28.03 93.11 -57.38
N TYR A 279 -29.00 93.01 -58.30
CA TYR A 279 -29.84 91.81 -58.38
C TYR A 279 -29.04 90.54 -58.71
N ASP A 280 -28.01 90.65 -59.57
CA ASP A 280 -27.08 89.54 -59.80
C ASP A 280 -26.27 89.17 -58.54
N ALA A 281 -26.04 90.11 -57.61
CA ALA A 281 -25.37 89.85 -56.34
C ALA A 281 -26.27 89.09 -55.37
N GLU A 282 -27.53 89.51 -55.21
CA GLU A 282 -28.52 88.81 -54.39
C GLU A 282 -28.77 87.38 -54.89
N VAL A 283 -28.89 87.19 -56.20
CA VAL A 283 -29.04 85.85 -56.81
C VAL A 283 -27.79 84.99 -56.61
N ARG A 284 -26.58 85.58 -56.60
CA ARG A 284 -25.34 84.87 -56.26
C ARG A 284 -25.29 84.47 -54.78
N GLU A 285 -25.69 85.34 -53.85
CA GLU A 285 -25.76 84.99 -52.42
C GLU A 285 -26.84 83.94 -52.14
N ALA A 286 -28.02 84.03 -52.76
CA ALA A 286 -29.06 82.99 -52.64
C ALA A 286 -28.57 81.61 -53.11
N ARG A 287 -27.80 81.56 -54.20
CA ARG A 287 -27.14 80.32 -54.68
C ARG A 287 -26.08 79.82 -53.68
N LYS A 288 -25.25 80.71 -53.11
CA LYS A 288 -24.31 80.34 -52.04
C LYS A 288 -25.02 79.77 -50.82
N LEU A 289 -26.03 80.46 -50.28
CA LEU A 289 -26.80 80.00 -49.12
C LEU A 289 -27.44 78.63 -49.38
N LYS A 290 -28.02 78.41 -50.57
CA LYS A 290 -28.56 77.10 -50.94
C LYS A 290 -27.47 76.00 -50.91
N SER A 291 -26.34 76.22 -51.59
CA SER A 291 -25.23 75.25 -51.58
C SER A 291 -24.61 75.03 -50.19
N SER A 292 -24.63 76.06 -49.34
CA SER A 292 -24.18 75.96 -47.94
C SER A 292 -25.14 75.11 -47.11
N HIS A 293 -26.45 75.32 -47.25
CA HIS A 293 -27.49 74.51 -46.58
C HIS A 293 -27.43 73.05 -47.01
N GLU A 294 -27.29 72.77 -48.31
CA GLU A 294 -27.14 71.41 -48.85
C GLU A 294 -25.90 70.69 -48.27
N ASN A 295 -24.77 71.39 -48.15
CA ASN A 295 -23.57 70.87 -47.48
C ASN A 295 -23.78 70.67 -45.96
N VAL A 296 -24.55 71.54 -45.29
CA VAL A 296 -24.86 71.41 -43.85
C VAL A 296 -25.77 70.22 -43.55
N GLU A 297 -26.77 69.93 -44.39
CA GLU A 297 -27.59 68.72 -44.20
C GLU A 297 -26.77 67.44 -44.44
N LEU A 298 -25.91 67.40 -45.46
CA LEU A 298 -24.99 66.28 -45.69
C LEU A 298 -24.01 66.05 -44.52
N LEU A 299 -23.59 67.12 -43.84
CA LEU A 299 -22.75 67.02 -42.63
C LEU A 299 -23.53 66.51 -41.42
N LYS A 300 -24.81 66.86 -41.26
CA LYS A 300 -25.69 66.29 -40.21
C LYS A 300 -25.93 64.79 -40.44
N GLU A 301 -26.19 64.38 -41.68
CA GLU A 301 -26.39 62.97 -42.05
C GLU A 301 -25.16 62.12 -41.69
N LYS A 302 -23.97 62.55 -42.12
CA LYS A 302 -22.69 61.89 -41.76
C LYS A 302 -22.41 61.87 -40.26
N LEU A 303 -22.79 62.93 -39.53
CA LEU A 303 -22.66 62.98 -38.07
C LEU A 303 -23.59 61.98 -37.37
N LEU A 304 -24.79 61.74 -37.91
CA LEU A 304 -25.73 60.73 -37.39
C LEU A 304 -25.26 59.31 -37.74
N GLU A 305 -24.74 59.09 -38.95
CA GLU A 305 -24.20 57.80 -39.37
C GLU A 305 -23.01 57.36 -38.49
N GLU A 306 -22.02 58.25 -38.27
CA GLU A 306 -20.87 57.96 -37.39
C GLU A 306 -21.25 57.90 -35.90
N LYS A 307 -22.30 58.60 -35.43
CA LYS A 307 -22.88 58.34 -34.10
C LYS A 307 -23.43 56.92 -34.01
N SER A 308 -24.23 56.48 -34.99
CA SER A 308 -24.75 55.11 -35.00
C SER A 308 -23.63 54.05 -35.07
N ARG A 309 -22.52 54.36 -35.76
CA ARG A 309 -21.34 53.51 -35.83
C ARG A 309 -20.63 53.41 -34.48
N ARG A 310 -20.46 54.55 -33.81
CA ARG A 310 -19.92 54.63 -32.45
C ARG A 310 -20.76 53.82 -31.47
N GLU A 311 -22.08 54.02 -31.46
CA GLU A 311 -23.02 53.30 -30.60
C GLU A 311 -22.95 51.77 -30.82
N ARG A 312 -22.80 51.31 -32.07
CA ARG A 312 -22.54 49.89 -32.37
C ARG A 312 -21.24 49.39 -31.74
N VAL A 313 -20.13 50.10 -31.96
CA VAL A 313 -18.80 49.73 -31.43
C VAL A 313 -18.77 49.79 -29.90
N GLU A 314 -19.37 50.79 -29.27
CA GLU A 314 -19.48 50.89 -27.81
C GLU A 314 -20.33 49.73 -27.25
N SER A 315 -21.39 49.28 -27.95
CA SER A 315 -22.16 48.08 -27.57
C SER A 315 -21.38 46.76 -27.71
N GLU A 316 -20.40 46.68 -28.61
CA GLU A 316 -19.51 45.53 -28.77
C GLU A 316 -18.38 45.54 -27.73
N LEU A 317 -17.88 46.73 -27.38
CA LEU A 317 -16.93 46.94 -26.30
C LEU A 317 -17.53 46.48 -24.95
N SER A 318 -18.79 46.82 -24.65
CA SER A 318 -19.47 46.36 -23.44
C SER A 318 -19.59 44.83 -23.40
N LYS A 319 -19.95 44.16 -24.50
CA LYS A 319 -20.02 42.69 -24.57
C LYS A 319 -18.66 42.04 -24.35
N LEU A 320 -17.59 42.60 -24.89
CA LEU A 320 -16.21 42.15 -24.62
C LEU A 320 -15.83 42.31 -23.14
N GLN A 321 -16.28 43.40 -22.51
CA GLN A 321 -16.05 43.66 -21.09
C GLN A 321 -16.87 42.74 -20.17
N GLU A 322 -18.07 42.32 -20.59
CA GLU A 322 -18.89 41.29 -19.94
C GLU A 322 -18.30 39.88 -20.06
N LEU A 323 -17.58 39.59 -21.15
CA LEU A 323 -16.88 38.31 -21.35
C LEU A 323 -15.56 38.23 -20.57
N GLN A 324 -14.90 39.36 -20.30
CA GLN A 324 -13.58 39.41 -19.65
C GLN A 324 -13.48 38.64 -18.30
N PRO A 325 -14.49 38.67 -17.39
CA PRO A 325 -14.46 37.85 -16.18
C PRO A 325 -14.44 36.35 -16.47
N SER A 326 -15.25 35.89 -17.43
CA SER A 326 -15.32 34.46 -17.78
C SER A 326 -14.02 33.93 -18.39
N MET A 327 -13.34 34.76 -19.20
CA MET A 327 -12.00 34.45 -19.72
C MET A 327 -11.00 34.27 -18.57
N LYS A 328 -11.00 35.17 -17.57
CA LYS A 328 -10.13 35.03 -16.38
C LYS A 328 -10.45 33.78 -15.58
N THR A 329 -11.72 33.43 -15.39
CA THR A 329 -12.09 32.18 -14.70
C THR A 329 -11.53 30.94 -15.40
N LEU A 330 -11.55 30.92 -16.73
CA LEU A 330 -10.95 29.84 -17.52
C LEU A 330 -9.40 29.85 -17.45
N GLU A 331 -8.76 31.02 -17.35
CA GLU A 331 -7.31 31.13 -17.12
C GLU A 331 -6.90 30.65 -15.72
N ASP A 332 -7.68 31.00 -14.68
CA ASP A 332 -7.50 30.55 -13.30
C ASP A 332 -7.73 29.02 -13.16
N GLU A 333 -8.76 28.47 -13.81
CA GLU A 333 -8.97 27.02 -13.90
C GLU A 333 -7.82 26.32 -14.62
N LEU A 334 -7.40 26.83 -15.79
CA LEU A 334 -6.34 26.24 -16.60
C LEU A 334 -4.96 26.31 -15.93
N THR A 335 -4.70 27.34 -15.12
CA THR A 335 -3.50 27.39 -14.27
C THR A 335 -3.59 26.45 -13.07
N SER A 336 -4.77 26.30 -12.45
CA SER A 336 -5.02 25.30 -11.40
C SER A 336 -4.78 23.87 -11.89
N TRP A 337 -5.34 23.50 -13.05
CA TRP A 337 -5.09 22.19 -13.69
C TRP A 337 -3.61 21.97 -14.01
N LYS A 338 -2.91 22.98 -14.54
CA LYS A 338 -1.45 22.93 -14.77
C LYS A 338 -0.61 22.80 -13.50
N LEU A 339 -1.14 23.21 -12.35
CA LEU A 339 -0.46 23.11 -11.07
C LEU A 339 -0.65 21.71 -10.48
N MET A 340 -1.89 21.23 -10.42
CA MET A 340 -2.24 19.84 -10.06
C MET A 340 -1.47 18.81 -10.89
N LEU A 341 -1.25 19.09 -12.19
CA LEU A 341 -0.52 18.19 -13.08
C LEU A 341 0.96 18.02 -12.69
N LYS A 342 1.60 19.07 -12.16
CA LYS A 342 3.00 19.03 -11.71
C LYS A 342 3.21 18.19 -10.45
N ASP A 343 2.17 18.05 -9.64
CA ASP A 343 2.19 17.25 -8.42
C ASP A 343 2.16 15.73 -8.71
N ILE A 344 1.95 15.31 -9.98
CA ILE A 344 1.91 13.90 -10.40
C ILE A 344 3.25 13.48 -11.04
N PRO A 345 4.07 12.63 -10.38
CA PRO A 345 5.43 12.33 -10.86
C PRO A 345 5.47 11.57 -12.19
N GLY A 346 6.06 12.23 -13.20
CA GLY A 346 6.21 11.69 -14.56
C GLY A 346 5.00 11.89 -15.46
N VAL A 347 4.14 12.87 -15.16
CA VAL A 347 3.07 13.37 -16.03
C VAL A 347 3.45 14.79 -16.45
N SER A 348 3.44 15.06 -17.76
CA SER A 348 3.84 16.35 -18.35
C SER A 348 2.70 17.05 -19.09
N CYS A 349 1.76 16.26 -19.63
CA CYS A 349 0.51 16.70 -20.25
C CYS A 349 -0.66 15.85 -19.74
N SER A 350 -1.90 16.26 -20.03
CA SER A 350 -3.11 15.51 -19.65
C SER A 350 -3.19 14.11 -20.28
N GLU A 351 -2.52 13.91 -21.42
CA GLU A 351 -2.47 12.62 -22.14
C GLU A 351 -1.54 11.61 -21.47
N ASP A 352 -0.63 12.04 -20.59
CA ASP A 352 0.20 11.15 -19.78
C ASP A 352 -0.59 10.51 -18.62
N ILE A 353 -1.69 11.13 -18.16
CA ILE A 353 -2.45 10.63 -16.99
C ILE A 353 -3.02 9.23 -17.24
N PRO A 354 -3.75 8.93 -18.35
CA PRO A 354 -4.26 7.59 -18.61
C PRO A 354 -3.14 6.56 -18.80
N VAL A 355 -2.02 6.96 -19.39
CA VAL A 355 -0.84 6.09 -19.58
C VAL A 355 -0.21 5.72 -18.24
N LYS A 356 -0.01 6.72 -17.37
CA LYS A 356 0.51 6.52 -16.00
C LYS A 356 -0.45 5.65 -15.17
N PHE A 357 -1.76 5.86 -15.28
CA PHE A 357 -2.78 5.09 -14.57
C PHE A 357 -2.80 3.63 -15.04
N ALA A 358 -2.78 3.37 -16.35
CA ALA A 358 -2.70 2.02 -16.91
C ALA A 358 -1.39 1.29 -16.52
N ALA A 359 -0.26 2.02 -16.46
CA ALA A 359 1.01 1.47 -15.99
C ALA A 359 0.94 1.06 -14.50
N LEU A 360 0.36 1.91 -13.64
CA LEU A 360 0.15 1.60 -12.22
C LEU A 360 -0.84 0.44 -12.01
N GLN A 361 -1.93 0.38 -12.78
CA GLN A 361 -2.85 -0.77 -12.75
C GLN A 361 -2.13 -2.07 -13.10
N LYS A 362 -1.29 -2.06 -14.14
CA LYS A 362 -0.48 -3.23 -14.51
C LYS A 362 0.52 -3.60 -13.41
N GLU A 363 1.22 -2.62 -12.82
CA GLU A 363 2.17 -2.86 -11.73
C GLU A 363 1.50 -3.47 -10.49
N VAL A 364 0.29 -3.03 -10.15
CA VAL A 364 -0.53 -3.62 -9.08
C VAL A 364 -0.93 -5.06 -9.42
N ILE A 365 -1.35 -5.35 -10.65
CA ILE A 365 -1.70 -6.71 -11.10
C ILE A 365 -0.46 -7.64 -11.07
N ASP A 366 0.67 -7.21 -11.62
CA ASP A 366 1.92 -7.97 -11.63
C ASP A 366 2.44 -8.22 -10.20
N SER A 367 2.25 -7.26 -9.29
CA SER A 367 2.61 -7.38 -7.87
C SER A 367 1.68 -8.33 -7.11
N MET A 368 0.37 -8.21 -7.33
CA MET A 368 -0.63 -9.12 -6.74
C MET A 368 -0.42 -10.56 -7.22
N MET A 369 -0.06 -10.77 -8.50
CA MET A 369 0.30 -12.08 -9.03
C MET A 369 1.57 -12.65 -8.38
N LYS A 370 2.62 -11.83 -8.18
CA LYS A 370 3.84 -12.25 -7.45
C LYS A 370 3.52 -12.64 -5.99
N VAL A 371 2.67 -11.89 -5.30
CA VAL A 371 2.22 -12.21 -3.94
C VAL A 371 1.41 -13.51 -3.91
N GLY A 372 0.52 -13.73 -4.88
CA GLY A 372 -0.22 -14.99 -5.03
C GLY A 372 0.70 -16.20 -5.23
N LEU A 373 1.72 -16.09 -6.08
CA LEU A 373 2.73 -17.12 -6.31
C LEU A 373 3.60 -17.38 -5.06
N ALA A 374 3.95 -16.33 -4.30
CA ALA A 374 4.68 -16.47 -3.04
C ALA A 374 3.83 -17.18 -1.96
N ASN A 375 2.55 -16.82 -1.84
CA ASN A 375 1.61 -17.44 -0.90
C ASN A 375 1.31 -18.91 -1.26
N ALA A 376 1.21 -19.25 -2.55
CA ALA A 376 1.09 -20.63 -3.00
C ALA A 376 2.33 -21.48 -2.63
N ARG A 377 3.54 -20.92 -2.78
CA ARG A 377 4.79 -21.56 -2.35
C ARG A 377 4.85 -21.72 -0.83
N LEU A 378 4.41 -20.71 -0.06
CA LEU A 378 4.31 -20.81 1.40
C LEU A 378 3.42 -21.99 1.80
N LYS A 379 2.20 -22.08 1.25
CA LYS A 379 1.26 -23.18 1.51
C LYS A 379 1.82 -24.56 1.13
N GLN A 380 2.60 -24.65 0.05
CA GLN A 380 3.29 -25.89 -0.32
C GLN A 380 4.37 -26.29 0.71
N VAL A 381 5.12 -25.33 1.26
CA VAL A 381 6.13 -25.58 2.30
C VAL A 381 5.49 -25.94 3.63
N GLU A 382 4.40 -25.28 4.02
CA GLU A 382 3.63 -25.63 5.23
C GLU A 382 3.11 -27.08 5.17
N VAL A 383 2.45 -27.48 4.08
CA VAL A 383 1.98 -28.87 3.89
C VAL A 383 3.14 -29.88 3.90
N SER A 384 4.31 -29.49 3.37
CA SER A 384 5.51 -30.34 3.40
C SER A 384 6.10 -30.47 4.81
N LEU A 385 6.01 -29.41 5.63
CA LEU A 385 6.44 -29.40 7.03
C LEU A 385 5.50 -30.23 7.91
N ASP A 386 4.18 -30.09 7.73
CA ASP A 386 3.18 -30.89 8.45
C ASP A 386 3.36 -32.39 8.15
N ALA A 387 3.56 -32.75 6.88
CA ALA A 387 3.87 -34.13 6.49
C ALA A 387 5.16 -34.65 7.13
N ALA A 388 6.26 -33.88 7.06
CA ALA A 388 7.53 -34.25 7.68
C ALA A 388 7.44 -34.36 9.22
N GLN A 389 6.56 -33.59 9.86
CA GLN A 389 6.33 -33.67 11.31
C GLN A 389 5.48 -34.88 11.71
N ILE A 390 4.53 -35.29 10.87
CA ILE A 390 3.80 -36.56 11.01
C ILE A 390 4.76 -37.74 10.82
N ASP A 391 5.59 -37.74 9.78
CA ASP A 391 6.60 -38.79 9.54
C ASP A 391 7.61 -38.89 10.69
N LYS A 392 8.03 -37.75 11.26
CA LYS A 392 8.86 -37.71 12.47
C LYS A 392 8.16 -38.37 13.66
N GLN A 393 6.88 -38.03 13.93
CA GLN A 393 6.12 -38.63 15.03
C GLN A 393 5.94 -40.14 14.84
N ASN A 394 5.66 -40.59 13.62
CA ASN A 394 5.60 -42.01 13.28
C ASN A 394 6.93 -42.71 13.62
N ALA A 395 8.06 -42.19 13.14
CA ALA A 395 9.39 -42.73 13.43
C ALA A 395 9.75 -42.72 14.93
N GLU A 396 9.34 -41.68 15.68
CA GLU A 396 9.50 -41.63 17.14
C GLU A 396 8.69 -42.73 17.85
N THR A 397 7.46 -43.00 17.40
CA THR A 397 6.64 -44.11 17.96
C THR A 397 7.16 -45.50 17.57
N GLU A 398 7.64 -45.69 16.33
CA GLU A 398 8.26 -46.95 15.91
C GLU A 398 9.56 -47.23 16.68
N ALA A 399 10.39 -46.21 16.92
CA ALA A 399 11.61 -46.33 17.71
C ALA A 399 11.31 -46.68 19.18
N ALA A 400 10.27 -46.09 19.77
CA ALA A 400 9.82 -46.41 21.13
C ALA A 400 9.33 -47.87 21.23
N LEU A 401 8.52 -48.32 20.27
CA LEU A 401 7.98 -49.69 20.19
C LEU A 401 9.07 -50.73 19.88
N ALA A 402 10.08 -50.35 19.07
CA ALA A 402 11.26 -51.18 18.84
C ALA A 402 12.10 -51.34 20.12
N LYS A 403 12.27 -50.27 20.90
CA LYS A 403 12.94 -50.32 22.20
C LYS A 403 12.19 -51.20 23.20
N GLU A 404 10.87 -51.05 23.31
CA GLU A 404 10.03 -51.89 24.16
C GLU A 404 10.19 -53.39 23.82
N LYS A 405 10.20 -53.73 22.53
CA LYS A 405 10.48 -55.11 22.07
C LYS A 405 11.88 -55.59 22.45
N VAL A 406 12.90 -54.74 22.42
CA VAL A 406 14.27 -55.10 22.85
C VAL A 406 14.32 -55.33 24.36
N ASP A 407 13.73 -54.44 25.17
CA ASP A 407 13.70 -54.58 26.62
C ASP A 407 12.87 -55.81 27.07
N ALA A 408 11.77 -56.13 26.37
CA ALA A 408 11.00 -57.36 26.58
C ALA A 408 11.76 -58.62 26.11
N SER A 409 12.50 -58.57 25.00
CA SER A 409 13.34 -59.69 24.55
C SER A 409 14.48 -59.95 25.53
N LYS A 410 15.04 -58.88 26.12
CA LYS A 410 16.12 -58.94 27.11
C LYS A 410 15.65 -59.55 28.44
N SER A 411 14.45 -59.21 28.92
CA SER A 411 13.90 -59.83 30.14
C SER A 411 13.58 -61.32 29.93
N GLU A 412 13.11 -61.70 28.74
CA GLU A 412 12.93 -63.11 28.36
C GLU A 412 14.27 -63.87 28.26
N VAL A 413 15.32 -63.28 27.68
CA VAL A 413 16.68 -63.88 27.69
C VAL A 413 17.17 -64.09 29.11
N ASN A 414 17.09 -63.08 30.00
CA ASN A 414 17.47 -63.22 31.41
C ASN A 414 16.67 -64.35 32.11
N ARG A 415 15.39 -64.51 31.77
CA ARG A 415 14.54 -65.59 32.30
C ARG A 415 14.99 -66.97 31.81
N ILE A 416 15.39 -67.08 30.54
CA ILE A 416 15.93 -68.31 29.95
C ILE A 416 17.29 -68.66 30.56
N GLU A 417 18.16 -67.68 30.80
CA GLU A 417 19.45 -67.88 31.48
C GLU A 417 19.27 -68.44 32.91
N LEU A 418 18.31 -67.90 33.68
CA LEU A 418 17.98 -68.41 35.02
C LEU A 418 17.37 -69.83 34.98
N MET A 419 16.52 -70.15 34.01
CA MET A 419 16.03 -71.52 33.82
C MET A 419 17.17 -72.47 33.42
N LEU A 420 18.10 -72.03 32.59
CA LEU A 420 19.27 -72.81 32.20
C LEU A 420 20.21 -73.06 33.38
N SER A 421 20.45 -72.07 34.25
CA SER A 421 21.29 -72.28 35.45
C SER A 421 20.66 -73.33 36.36
N MET A 422 19.36 -73.20 36.68
CA MET A 422 18.61 -74.21 37.44
C MET A 422 18.68 -75.61 36.82
N VAL A 423 18.48 -75.73 35.50
CA VAL A 423 18.57 -77.03 34.80
C VAL A 423 20.00 -77.59 34.81
N THR A 424 21.03 -76.75 34.76
CA THR A 424 22.43 -77.20 34.89
C THR A 424 22.77 -77.65 36.31
N GLU A 425 22.23 -76.98 37.34
CA GLU A 425 22.35 -77.43 38.74
C GLU A 425 21.66 -78.78 38.96
N GLU A 426 20.41 -78.94 38.50
CA GLU A 426 19.69 -80.22 38.62
C GLU A 426 20.39 -81.35 37.86
N ARG A 427 20.91 -81.07 36.66
CA ARG A 427 21.77 -82.01 35.91
C ARG A 427 22.98 -82.45 36.73
N ASP A 428 23.65 -81.52 37.42
CA ASP A 428 24.88 -81.83 38.14
C ASP A 428 24.60 -82.48 39.51
N LYS A 429 23.50 -82.14 40.19
CA LYS A 429 22.95 -82.90 41.33
C LYS A 429 22.67 -84.35 40.93
N LEU A 430 21.92 -84.55 39.84
CA LEU A 430 21.62 -85.90 39.31
C LEU A 430 22.88 -86.65 38.86
N ARG A 431 23.87 -85.96 38.29
CA ARG A 431 25.18 -86.54 37.95
C ARG A 431 25.93 -87.01 39.19
N ASN A 432 25.90 -86.24 40.29
CA ASN A 432 26.51 -86.63 41.55
C ASN A 432 25.81 -87.85 42.15
N VAL A 433 24.47 -87.86 42.22
CA VAL A 433 23.69 -89.03 42.67
C VAL A 433 23.96 -90.27 41.81
N VAL A 434 24.12 -90.12 40.49
CA VAL A 434 24.51 -91.23 39.59
C VAL A 434 25.95 -91.70 39.81
N ASN A 435 26.85 -90.82 40.24
CA ASN A 435 28.22 -91.20 40.61
C ASN A 435 28.28 -91.88 41.98
N GLU A 436 27.51 -91.40 42.96
CA GLU A 436 27.34 -92.03 44.28
C GLU A 436 26.72 -93.43 44.14
N LEU A 437 25.68 -93.59 43.33
CA LEU A 437 25.11 -94.90 42.98
C LEU A 437 26.08 -95.82 42.21
N LYS A 438 27.13 -95.28 41.58
CA LYS A 438 28.22 -96.07 40.98
C LYS A 438 29.30 -96.43 42.00
N LEU A 439 29.56 -95.62 43.02
CA LEU A 439 30.42 -96.00 44.14
C LEU A 439 29.74 -97.09 44.99
N ALA A 440 28.48 -96.88 45.37
CA ALA A 440 27.65 -97.83 46.12
C ALA A 440 27.59 -99.23 45.47
N LYS A 441 27.62 -99.29 44.13
CA LYS A 441 27.66 -100.56 43.37
C LYS A 441 29.01 -101.29 43.38
N ASN A 442 30.05 -100.74 43.99
CA ASN A 442 31.34 -101.41 44.17
C ASN A 442 31.51 -102.00 45.58
N ASP A 443 30.68 -101.62 46.56
CA ASP A 443 30.70 -102.11 47.94
C ASP A 443 29.47 -102.99 48.23
N GLU A 444 29.52 -104.26 47.81
CA GLU A 444 28.42 -105.24 47.97
C GLU A 444 28.26 -105.76 49.42
N ALA A 445 27.97 -104.87 50.39
CA ALA A 445 27.57 -105.27 51.75
C ALA A 445 26.71 -104.20 52.49
N GLY A 446 25.38 -104.36 52.49
CA GLY A 446 24.49 -103.70 53.47
C GLY A 446 23.45 -102.68 52.99
N HIS A 447 23.11 -102.65 51.70
CA HIS A 447 22.34 -101.54 51.11
C HIS A 447 20.80 -101.49 51.37
N GLU A 448 20.17 -102.49 51.97
CA GLU A 448 18.69 -102.55 52.07
C GLU A 448 18.07 -101.36 52.83
N THR A 449 18.59 -101.00 54.01
CA THR A 449 18.07 -99.86 54.79
C THR A 449 18.30 -98.52 54.10
N SER A 450 19.42 -98.33 53.40
CA SER A 450 19.69 -97.09 52.65
C SER A 450 18.70 -96.89 51.49
N ASN A 451 18.35 -97.98 50.79
CA ASN A 451 17.40 -97.94 49.69
C ASN A 451 15.98 -97.64 50.17
N GLN A 452 15.61 -98.09 51.37
CA GLN A 452 14.30 -97.79 51.97
C GLN A 452 14.16 -96.30 52.33
N THR A 453 15.19 -95.69 52.93
CA THR A 453 15.21 -94.24 53.21
C THR A 453 15.14 -93.42 51.92
N PHE A 454 15.90 -93.81 50.89
CA PHE A 454 15.89 -93.14 49.58
C PHE A 454 14.54 -93.23 48.87
N LEU A 455 13.85 -94.38 48.93
CA LEU A 455 12.48 -94.52 48.42
C LEU A 455 11.50 -93.61 49.18
N GLN A 456 11.56 -93.57 50.51
CA GLN A 456 10.69 -92.72 51.32
C GLN A 456 10.94 -91.22 51.08
N GLU A 457 12.20 -90.82 50.83
CA GLU A 457 12.54 -89.45 50.47
C GLU A 457 11.98 -89.08 49.08
N LEU A 458 12.10 -89.99 48.09
CA LEU A 458 11.49 -89.85 46.77
C LEU A 458 9.96 -89.78 46.83
N GLU A 459 9.29 -90.61 47.63
CA GLU A 459 7.85 -90.52 47.87
C GLU A 459 7.46 -89.18 48.49
N SER A 460 8.24 -88.68 49.47
CA SER A 460 8.02 -87.35 50.05
C SER A 460 8.19 -86.23 49.02
N SER A 461 9.13 -86.39 48.08
CA SER A 461 9.41 -85.43 47.01
C SER A 461 8.28 -85.45 45.97
N LEU A 462 7.81 -86.63 45.58
CA LEU A 462 6.68 -86.83 44.69
C LEU A 462 5.41 -86.20 45.27
N ALA A 463 5.09 -86.44 46.54
CA ALA A 463 3.94 -85.84 47.22
C ALA A 463 4.02 -84.31 47.27
N LYS A 464 5.21 -83.72 47.54
CA LYS A 464 5.43 -82.27 47.48
C LYS A 464 5.20 -81.72 46.06
N LYS A 465 5.67 -82.42 45.02
CA LYS A 465 5.44 -82.03 43.62
C LYS A 465 3.96 -82.15 43.23
N GLU A 466 3.25 -83.18 43.72
CA GLU A 466 1.83 -83.37 43.43
C GLU A 466 0.93 -82.32 44.11
N CYS A 467 1.27 -81.88 45.33
CA CYS A 467 0.65 -80.71 45.96
C CYS A 467 0.90 -79.43 45.15
N TYR A 468 2.15 -79.19 44.74
CA TYR A 468 2.52 -78.01 43.93
C TYR A 468 1.83 -78.00 42.55
N ILE A 469 1.61 -79.17 41.93
CA ILE A 469 0.81 -79.30 40.70
C ILE A 469 -0.64 -78.85 40.97
N LYS A 470 -1.26 -79.28 42.07
CA LYS A 470 -2.64 -78.88 42.44
C LYS A 470 -2.73 -77.38 42.73
N GLU A 471 -1.72 -76.78 43.35
CA GLU A 471 -1.64 -75.31 43.54
C GLU A 471 -1.59 -74.57 42.20
N LEU A 472 -0.78 -75.04 41.24
CA LEU A 472 -0.71 -74.48 39.88
C LEU A 472 -2.00 -74.69 39.09
N GLU A 473 -2.68 -75.82 39.25
CA GLU A 473 -3.98 -76.10 38.63
C GLU A 473 -5.08 -75.17 39.17
N CYS A 474 -5.12 -74.92 40.49
CA CYS A 474 -6.00 -73.94 41.11
C CYS A 474 -5.74 -72.53 40.56
N GLY A 475 -4.49 -72.05 40.59
CA GLY A 475 -4.13 -70.73 40.08
C GLY A 475 -4.43 -70.58 38.57
N LEU A 476 -4.28 -71.65 37.78
CA LEU A 476 -4.66 -71.66 36.36
C LEU A 476 -6.19 -71.57 36.17
N CYS A 477 -6.98 -72.15 37.05
CA CYS A 477 -8.44 -72.03 37.04
C CYS A 477 -8.89 -70.61 37.45
N GLU A 478 -8.33 -70.05 38.51
CA GLU A 478 -8.58 -68.65 38.91
C GLU A 478 -8.22 -67.68 37.77
N GLN A 479 -7.06 -67.85 37.15
CA GLN A 479 -6.64 -67.01 36.03
C GLN A 479 -7.52 -67.19 34.78
N LYS A 480 -8.12 -68.37 34.55
CA LYS A 480 -9.13 -68.57 33.49
C LYS A 480 -10.42 -67.80 33.79
N GLU A 481 -10.88 -67.78 35.05
CA GLU A 481 -12.06 -66.99 35.43
C GLU A 481 -11.82 -65.48 35.29
N VAL A 482 -10.67 -64.98 35.75
CA VAL A 482 -10.29 -63.56 35.59
C VAL A 482 -10.25 -63.19 34.10
N ASN A 483 -9.64 -64.03 33.25
CA ASN A 483 -9.66 -63.85 31.79
C ASN A 483 -11.09 -63.88 31.20
N SER A 484 -12.01 -64.70 31.71
CA SER A 484 -13.40 -64.71 31.22
C SER A 484 -14.12 -63.41 31.55
N ARG A 485 -14.04 -62.97 32.82
CA ARG A 485 -14.62 -61.71 33.30
C ARG A 485 -14.10 -60.51 32.51
N GLN A 486 -12.78 -60.45 32.25
CA GLN A 486 -12.17 -59.42 31.40
C GLN A 486 -12.64 -59.47 29.94
N ARG A 487 -12.83 -60.66 29.36
CA ARG A 487 -13.38 -60.80 27.99
C ARG A 487 -14.84 -60.34 27.91
N GLU A 488 -15.63 -60.62 28.92
CA GLU A 488 -17.02 -60.16 29.04
C GLU A 488 -17.09 -58.63 29.20
N GLU A 489 -16.23 -58.04 30.03
CA GLU A 489 -16.11 -56.59 30.18
C GLU A 489 -15.67 -55.91 28.87
N ILE A 490 -14.63 -56.44 28.19
CA ILE A 490 -14.19 -55.96 26.87
C ILE A 490 -15.32 -56.07 25.83
N LYS A 491 -16.15 -57.12 25.89
CA LYS A 491 -17.32 -57.26 25.02
C LYS A 491 -18.36 -56.18 25.30
N LEU A 492 -18.73 -55.95 26.56
CA LEU A 492 -19.67 -54.91 26.97
C LEU A 492 -19.18 -53.49 26.61
N LEU A 493 -17.88 -53.23 26.77
CA LEU A 493 -17.26 -51.96 26.35
C LEU A 493 -17.29 -51.77 24.84
N ASN A 494 -17.04 -52.83 24.05
CA ASN A 494 -17.20 -52.79 22.59
C ASN A 494 -18.66 -52.60 22.15
N GLU A 495 -19.62 -53.24 22.82
CA GLU A 495 -21.06 -53.01 22.56
C GLU A 495 -21.46 -51.56 22.85
N ARG A 496 -20.95 -50.97 23.96
CA ARG A 496 -21.14 -49.56 24.29
C ARG A 496 -20.48 -48.62 23.28
N LEU A 497 -19.25 -48.91 22.84
CA LEU A 497 -18.54 -48.13 21.82
C LEU A 497 -19.31 -48.15 20.49
N ASN A 498 -19.84 -49.29 20.08
CA ASN A 498 -20.71 -49.42 18.90
C ASN A 498 -22.05 -48.69 19.05
N ASN A 499 -22.54 -48.49 20.27
CA ASN A 499 -23.74 -47.68 20.51
C ASN A 499 -23.45 -46.18 20.35
N GLU A 500 -22.37 -45.66 20.94
CA GLU A 500 -22.00 -44.25 20.77
C GLU A 500 -21.54 -43.95 19.33
N ALA A 501 -20.86 -44.87 18.64
CA ALA A 501 -20.53 -44.72 17.21
C ALA A 501 -21.78 -44.66 16.31
N ARG A 502 -22.86 -45.39 16.66
CA ARG A 502 -24.17 -45.25 15.99
C ARG A 502 -24.86 -43.93 16.33
N ARG A 503 -24.73 -43.44 17.56
CA ARG A 503 -25.26 -42.15 18.01
C ARG A 503 -24.58 -40.97 17.32
N ILE A 504 -23.25 -40.97 17.24
CA ILE A 504 -22.46 -39.97 16.50
C ILE A 504 -22.95 -39.89 15.05
N LYS A 505 -23.07 -41.03 14.36
CA LYS A 505 -23.64 -41.10 13.00
C LYS A 505 -25.09 -40.64 12.90
N SER A 506 -25.86 -40.63 13.98
CA SER A 506 -27.20 -40.02 14.00
C SER A 506 -27.12 -38.50 14.08
N LEU A 507 -26.24 -37.98 14.94
CA LEU A 507 -26.00 -36.55 15.13
C LEU A 507 -25.32 -35.89 13.92
N GLU A 508 -24.43 -36.61 13.22
CA GLU A 508 -23.86 -36.17 11.94
C GLU A 508 -24.97 -35.89 10.91
N ARG A 509 -25.88 -36.85 10.71
CA ARG A 509 -27.03 -36.67 9.77
C ARG A 509 -28.02 -35.60 10.23
N GLU A 510 -28.16 -35.39 11.53
CA GLU A 510 -28.97 -34.31 12.09
C GLU A 510 -28.28 -32.95 11.85
N SER A 511 -26.96 -32.87 11.97
CA SER A 511 -26.15 -31.71 11.61
C SER A 511 -26.20 -31.41 10.10
N ASP A 512 -26.11 -32.41 9.24
CA ASP A 512 -26.26 -32.25 7.78
C ASP A 512 -27.66 -31.74 7.41
N ARG A 513 -28.70 -32.27 8.08
CA ARG A 513 -30.08 -31.81 7.93
C ARG A 513 -30.24 -30.37 8.42
N LEU A 514 -29.70 -30.02 9.58
CA LEU A 514 -29.77 -28.66 10.13
C LEU A 514 -28.98 -27.68 9.25
N GLY A 515 -27.82 -28.06 8.72
CA GLY A 515 -27.07 -27.27 7.73
C GLY A 515 -27.88 -27.05 6.45
N SER A 516 -28.60 -28.08 5.98
CA SER A 516 -29.52 -27.96 4.83
C SER A 516 -30.72 -27.07 5.13
N GLU A 517 -31.25 -27.11 6.36
CA GLU A 517 -32.36 -26.26 6.81
C GLU A 517 -31.91 -24.80 7.01
N ILE A 518 -30.70 -24.57 7.52
CA ILE A 518 -30.05 -23.26 7.59
C ILE A 518 -29.85 -22.70 6.18
N ALA A 519 -29.26 -23.46 5.23
CA ALA A 519 -29.07 -23.00 3.86
C ALA A 519 -30.41 -22.67 3.15
N LEU A 520 -31.48 -23.42 3.45
CA LEU A 520 -32.83 -23.13 2.96
C LEU A 520 -33.43 -21.87 3.60
N LEU A 521 -33.16 -21.60 4.88
CA LEU A 521 -33.58 -20.39 5.58
C LEU A 521 -32.77 -19.16 5.13
N GLU A 522 -31.46 -19.30 4.88
CA GLU A 522 -30.58 -18.28 4.31
C GLU A 522 -31.00 -17.93 2.87
N SER A 523 -31.36 -18.92 2.05
CA SER A 523 -31.96 -18.69 0.73
C SER A 523 -33.26 -17.88 0.83
N LYS A 524 -34.16 -18.22 1.76
CA LYS A 524 -35.41 -17.47 1.99
C LYS A 524 -35.17 -16.07 2.57
N LEU A 525 -34.17 -15.89 3.44
CA LEU A 525 -33.71 -14.58 3.91
C LEU A 525 -33.19 -13.72 2.76
N GLY A 526 -32.42 -14.31 1.84
CA GLY A 526 -31.92 -13.67 0.63
C GLY A 526 -32.96 -13.43 -0.47
N HIS A 527 -34.20 -13.95 -0.34
CA HIS A 527 -35.29 -13.75 -1.31
C HIS A 527 -36.51 -13.03 -0.72
N GLY A 528 -36.59 -12.88 0.60
CA GLY A 528 -37.65 -12.11 1.29
C GLY A 528 -38.96 -12.89 1.55
N ASP A 529 -38.95 -14.21 1.42
CA ASP A 529 -40.13 -15.10 1.55
C ASP A 529 -40.64 -15.24 3.00
N PHE A 530 -41.16 -14.14 3.57
CA PHE A 530 -41.80 -14.12 4.89
C PHE A 530 -43.23 -13.61 4.81
N SER A 531 -44.13 -14.27 5.55
CA SER A 531 -45.49 -13.78 5.74
C SER A 531 -45.47 -12.49 6.56
N ALA A 532 -45.76 -11.36 5.90
CA ALA A 532 -45.81 -10.03 6.50
C ALA A 532 -46.80 -9.90 7.68
N VAL A 533 -47.66 -10.89 7.88
CA VAL A 533 -48.62 -10.97 9.00
C VAL A 533 -47.94 -11.25 10.34
N ASN A 534 -46.83 -12.01 10.37
CA ASN A 534 -46.34 -12.62 11.61
C ASN A 534 -44.91 -12.23 12.03
N THR A 535 -44.10 -11.62 11.16
CA THR A 535 -42.68 -11.29 11.44
C THR A 535 -42.26 -9.94 10.88
N LYS A 536 -42.00 -8.95 11.76
CA LYS A 536 -41.26 -7.72 11.42
C LYS A 536 -39.75 -7.98 11.47
N VAL A 537 -39.22 -8.61 10.41
CA VAL A 537 -37.77 -8.72 10.19
C VAL A 537 -37.34 -7.59 9.24
N LEU A 538 -36.23 -6.92 9.56
CA LEU A 538 -35.63 -5.92 8.66
C LEU A 538 -35.05 -6.64 7.43
N ARG A 539 -35.45 -6.21 6.23
CA ARG A 539 -34.90 -6.76 4.98
C ARG A 539 -33.43 -6.35 4.84
N MET A 540 -32.50 -7.22 5.19
CA MET A 540 -31.09 -7.09 4.79
C MET A 540 -30.87 -7.87 3.49
N VAL A 541 -31.40 -7.34 2.39
CA VAL A 541 -31.22 -7.92 1.05
C VAL A 541 -29.76 -7.77 0.64
N ASN A 542 -29.13 -8.84 0.14
CA ASN A 542 -27.81 -8.78 -0.48
C ASN A 542 -27.90 -8.17 -1.89
N THR A 543 -28.24 -6.88 -1.96
CA THR A 543 -28.44 -6.11 -3.20
C THR A 543 -27.17 -5.98 -4.06
N LEU A 544 -25.98 -6.11 -3.48
CA LEU A 544 -24.69 -5.78 -4.12
C LEU A 544 -24.37 -6.48 -5.45
N THR A 545 -25.04 -7.59 -5.76
CA THR A 545 -24.89 -8.30 -7.06
C THR A 545 -26.05 -8.01 -8.02
N VAL A 546 -27.29 -8.31 -7.60
CA VAL A 546 -28.47 -8.25 -8.50
C VAL A 546 -28.86 -6.81 -8.86
N ASP A 547 -28.77 -5.85 -7.95
CA ASP A 547 -29.02 -4.43 -8.26
C ASP A 547 -28.08 -3.93 -9.36
N ASN A 548 -26.85 -4.41 -9.36
CA ASN A 548 -25.77 -3.88 -10.19
C ASN A 548 -26.02 -4.19 -11.68
N GLU A 549 -26.47 -5.41 -12.00
CA GLU A 549 -26.85 -5.80 -13.36
C GLU A 549 -28.07 -5.02 -13.88
N ALA A 550 -29.09 -4.83 -13.02
CA ALA A 550 -30.29 -4.07 -13.37
C ALA A 550 -29.97 -2.59 -13.63
N LYS A 551 -29.18 -1.97 -12.74
CA LYS A 551 -28.75 -0.57 -12.84
C LYS A 551 -27.85 -0.34 -14.05
N GLN A 552 -26.89 -1.23 -14.31
CA GLN A 552 -26.06 -1.20 -15.52
C GLN A 552 -26.90 -1.33 -16.81
N THR A 553 -27.96 -2.15 -16.81
CA THR A 553 -28.87 -2.29 -17.96
C THR A 553 -29.68 -1.02 -18.20
N ILE A 554 -30.23 -0.41 -17.14
CA ILE A 554 -30.95 0.87 -17.22
C ILE A 554 -30.00 2.00 -17.66
N GLU A 555 -28.77 2.04 -17.15
CA GLU A 555 -27.76 3.03 -17.51
C GLU A 555 -27.30 2.88 -18.97
N ALA A 556 -27.05 1.64 -19.43
CA ALA A 556 -26.75 1.36 -20.84
C ALA A 556 -27.87 1.87 -21.76
N LEU A 557 -29.13 1.56 -21.46
CA LEU A 557 -30.29 2.06 -22.21
C LEU A 557 -30.41 3.59 -22.15
N ARG A 558 -30.12 4.23 -21.00
CA ARG A 558 -30.07 5.69 -20.89
C ARG A 558 -28.98 6.30 -21.79
N THR A 559 -27.80 5.66 -21.92
CA THR A 559 -26.76 6.13 -22.86
C THR A 559 -27.14 5.92 -24.33
N GLU A 560 -27.85 4.84 -24.68
CA GLU A 560 -28.34 4.65 -26.04
C GLU A 560 -29.46 5.66 -26.36
N LEU A 561 -30.39 5.88 -25.44
CA LEU A 561 -31.43 6.91 -25.54
C LEU A 561 -30.80 8.28 -25.78
N GLN A 562 -29.75 8.64 -25.03
CA GLN A 562 -29.04 9.90 -25.21
C GLN A 562 -28.38 10.00 -26.59
N LYS A 563 -27.68 8.94 -27.04
CA LYS A 563 -27.11 8.85 -28.40
C LYS A 563 -28.19 8.90 -29.51
N THR A 564 -29.42 8.44 -29.26
CA THR A 564 -30.52 8.58 -30.22
C THR A 564 -31.10 9.99 -30.26
N LYS A 565 -31.15 10.73 -29.14
CA LYS A 565 -31.49 12.16 -29.15
C LYS A 565 -30.46 12.98 -29.91
N GLU A 566 -29.17 12.73 -29.67
CA GLU A 566 -28.07 13.42 -30.36
C GLU A 566 -28.13 13.17 -31.87
N LYS A 567 -28.49 11.95 -32.29
CA LYS A 567 -28.77 11.65 -33.70
C LYS A 567 -30.01 12.34 -34.24
N LEU A 568 -31.09 12.48 -33.46
CA LEU A 568 -32.27 13.25 -33.88
C LEU A 568 -31.89 14.73 -34.08
N GLN A 569 -31.21 15.34 -33.10
CA GLN A 569 -30.76 16.72 -33.16
C GLN A 569 -29.84 16.95 -34.37
N ALA A 570 -28.87 16.05 -34.63
CA ALA A 570 -28.00 16.16 -35.81
C ALA A 570 -28.78 16.06 -37.14
N VAL A 571 -29.86 15.27 -37.21
CA VAL A 571 -30.72 15.21 -38.40
C VAL A 571 -31.62 16.47 -38.50
N GLU A 572 -32.12 17.01 -37.39
CA GLU A 572 -32.84 18.29 -37.35
C GLU A 572 -31.94 19.47 -37.79
N GLU A 573 -30.69 19.50 -37.35
CA GLU A 573 -29.67 20.47 -37.77
C GLU A 573 -29.35 20.35 -39.26
N LEU A 574 -29.15 19.14 -39.79
CA LEU A 574 -28.97 18.91 -41.24
C LEU A 574 -30.24 19.26 -42.05
N ARG A 575 -31.44 19.01 -41.50
CA ARG A 575 -32.73 19.37 -42.11
C ARG A 575 -32.96 20.88 -42.13
N SER A 576 -32.32 21.67 -41.25
CA SER A 576 -32.30 23.13 -41.35
C SER A 576 -31.54 23.65 -42.58
N GLN A 577 -30.66 22.82 -43.16
CA GLN A 577 -29.83 23.13 -44.32
C GLN A 577 -30.31 22.46 -45.62
N SER A 578 -31.10 21.38 -45.52
CA SER A 578 -31.50 20.54 -46.66
C SER A 578 -33.00 20.20 -46.66
N GLY A 579 -33.69 20.58 -47.73
CA GLY A 579 -35.14 20.46 -47.87
C GLY A 579 -35.67 19.01 -48.01
N ASP A 580 -36.74 18.74 -47.26
CA ASP A 580 -37.76 17.70 -47.43
C ASP A 580 -37.36 16.19 -47.38
N ALA A 581 -36.08 15.83 -47.43
CA ALA A 581 -35.66 14.42 -47.35
C ALA A 581 -35.75 13.80 -45.93
N GLY A 582 -35.75 14.61 -44.87
CA GLY A 582 -35.55 14.13 -43.48
C GLY A 582 -36.73 13.40 -42.81
N LYS A 583 -37.98 13.73 -43.17
CA LYS A 583 -39.20 13.38 -42.39
C LYS A 583 -39.32 11.90 -42.02
N LEU A 584 -38.91 10.99 -42.89
CA LEU A 584 -39.04 9.54 -42.67
C LEU A 584 -37.94 8.99 -41.74
N VAL A 585 -36.77 9.64 -41.72
CA VAL A 585 -35.70 9.37 -40.74
C VAL A 585 -36.06 9.97 -39.37
N ASP A 586 -36.57 11.20 -39.35
CA ASP A 586 -37.05 11.87 -38.12
C ASP A 586 -38.08 11.00 -37.38
N SER A 587 -39.04 10.42 -38.12
CA SER A 587 -40.07 9.56 -37.55
C SER A 587 -39.51 8.26 -36.94
N TYR A 588 -38.57 7.60 -37.62
CA TYR A 588 -37.97 6.35 -37.15
C TYR A 588 -37.09 6.55 -35.91
N ILE A 589 -36.30 7.64 -35.87
CA ILE A 589 -35.49 7.98 -34.69
C ILE A 589 -36.40 8.37 -33.52
N SER A 590 -37.47 9.14 -33.78
CA SER A 590 -38.45 9.51 -32.76
C SER A 590 -39.18 8.29 -32.18
N GLU A 591 -39.57 7.33 -33.01
CA GLU A 591 -40.19 6.07 -32.57
C GLU A 591 -39.22 5.27 -31.68
N LYS A 592 -37.95 5.13 -32.08
CA LYS A 592 -36.94 4.47 -31.25
C LYS A 592 -36.70 5.18 -29.91
N ILE A 593 -36.75 6.51 -29.87
CA ILE A 593 -36.68 7.28 -28.61
C ILE A 593 -37.88 6.99 -27.70
N VAL A 594 -39.08 6.79 -28.25
CA VAL A 594 -40.27 6.38 -27.47
C VAL A 594 -40.10 4.95 -26.94
N GLN A 595 -39.69 4.01 -27.79
CA GLN A 595 -39.45 2.61 -27.38
C GLN A 595 -38.39 2.50 -26.27
N LEU A 596 -37.27 3.23 -26.38
CA LEU A 596 -36.24 3.25 -25.34
C LEU A 596 -36.73 3.88 -24.03
N LYS A 597 -37.55 4.95 -24.08
CA LYS A 597 -38.18 5.52 -22.88
C LYS A 597 -39.12 4.53 -22.20
N GLU A 598 -39.90 3.77 -22.97
CA GLU A 598 -40.84 2.78 -22.43
C GLU A 598 -40.12 1.56 -21.84
N GLN A 599 -39.03 1.10 -22.46
CA GLN A 599 -38.16 0.05 -21.91
C GLN A 599 -37.49 0.49 -20.61
N ILE A 600 -36.93 1.70 -20.56
CA ILE A 600 -36.36 2.28 -19.32
C ILE A 600 -37.44 2.37 -18.24
N ALA A 601 -38.60 2.96 -18.54
CA ALA A 601 -39.69 3.13 -17.57
C ALA A 601 -40.34 1.81 -17.10
N THR A 602 -40.22 0.72 -17.86
CA THR A 602 -40.67 -0.62 -17.43
C THR A 602 -39.62 -1.36 -16.59
N LEU A 603 -38.33 -1.10 -16.81
CA LEU A 603 -37.25 -1.60 -15.95
C LEU A 603 -37.15 -0.82 -14.63
N GLU A 604 -37.27 0.50 -14.65
CA GLU A 604 -37.33 1.35 -13.45
C GLU A 604 -38.53 0.95 -12.57
N LYS A 605 -39.73 0.76 -13.16
CA LYS A 605 -40.92 0.24 -12.44
C LYS A 605 -40.80 -1.23 -12.00
N ARG A 606 -39.76 -1.95 -12.42
CA ARG A 606 -39.44 -3.30 -11.94
C ARG A 606 -38.44 -3.24 -10.78
N GLU A 607 -37.49 -2.31 -10.84
CA GLU A 607 -36.56 -1.97 -9.75
C GLU A 607 -37.33 -1.43 -8.53
N GLU A 608 -38.26 -0.48 -8.71
CA GLU A 608 -39.13 0.08 -7.66
C GLU A 608 -40.07 -0.94 -6.96
N ARG A 609 -40.10 -2.20 -7.41
CA ARG A 609 -41.01 -3.25 -6.92
C ARG A 609 -40.32 -4.40 -6.19
N LEU A 610 -39.00 -4.38 -6.07
CA LEU A 610 -38.20 -5.38 -5.36
C LEU A 610 -37.93 -4.91 -3.91
#